data_AF-A0A521V2A3-F1
#
_entry.id   AF-A0A521V2A3-F1
#
_cell.length_a   1.000
_cell.length_b   1.000
_cell.length_c   1.000
_cell.angle_alpha   90.00
_cell.angle_beta   90.00
_cell.angle_gamma   90.00
#
_symmetry.space_group_name_H-M   'P 1'
#
loop_
_entity.id
_entity.type
_entity.pdbx_description
1 polymer ?
#
loop_
_entity_poly.entity_id
_entity_poly.type
_entity_poly.pdbx_seq_one_letter_code
_entity_poly.pdbx_strand_id
1 'polypeptide(L)'
;MTDQTQGQEPTQQAAQQGQQLDPAFFTCVNEYLELTNRQSKEQGLKRIAMASIYAAARFNAHVYLANAGTQAGADRPAFLDYMTNMYRRMLNEHLDGLGAERGMDVGESELAAEYAAAGYTPPGRPLGTGDSAG
;
A
#
# COMPACT_ATOMS: atom_id res chain seq x y z
N MET A 1 -11.89 -13.59 -51.98
CA MET A 1 -10.92 -13.71 -50.89
C MET A 1 -10.83 -12.36 -50.20
N THR A 2 -11.68 -12.16 -49.19
CA THR A 2 -11.74 -10.93 -48.39
C THR A 2 -11.40 -11.34 -46.97
N ASP A 3 -10.15 -11.08 -46.58
CA ASP A 3 -9.65 -11.30 -45.22
C ASP A 3 -9.58 -9.93 -44.54
N GLN A 4 -10.60 -9.60 -43.76
CA GLN A 4 -10.58 -8.49 -42.81
C GLN A 4 -10.75 -9.10 -41.43
N THR A 5 -9.64 -9.55 -40.84
CA THR A 5 -9.59 -9.90 -39.42
C THR A 5 -9.56 -8.61 -38.63
N GLN A 6 -10.75 -8.16 -38.23
CA GLN A 6 -10.95 -7.17 -37.17
C GLN A 6 -10.29 -7.70 -35.90
N GLY A 7 -9.20 -7.05 -35.47
CA GLY A 7 -8.61 -7.25 -34.15
C GLY A 7 -9.60 -6.76 -33.08
N GLN A 8 -10.35 -7.70 -32.52
CA GLN A 8 -11.14 -7.48 -31.31
C GLN A 8 -10.20 -7.51 -30.11
N GLU A 9 -9.85 -6.34 -29.58
CA GLU A 9 -9.70 -6.19 -28.13
C GLU A 9 -11.11 -6.23 -27.53
N PRO A 10 -11.41 -7.10 -26.55
CA PRO A 10 -11.30 -6.68 -25.14
C PRO A 10 -10.97 -7.88 -24.20
N THR A 11 -10.41 -7.72 -23.01
CA THR A 11 -11.05 -7.01 -21.91
C THR A 11 -10.06 -6.42 -20.91
N GLN A 12 -10.25 -5.13 -20.66
CA GLN A 12 -9.85 -4.36 -19.47
C GLN A 12 -10.47 -4.89 -18.16
N GLN A 13 -10.72 -6.20 -18.05
CA GLN A 13 -11.12 -6.90 -16.82
C GLN A 13 -9.92 -7.53 -16.11
N ALA A 14 -8.77 -7.69 -16.79
CA ALA A 14 -7.54 -8.16 -16.16
C ALA A 14 -6.91 -7.11 -15.21
N ALA A 15 -7.25 -5.83 -15.36
CA ALA A 15 -6.69 -4.74 -14.55
C ALA A 15 -7.44 -4.48 -13.22
N GLN A 16 -8.55 -5.20 -12.97
CA GLN A 16 -9.37 -5.05 -11.75
C GLN A 16 -9.43 -6.29 -10.87
N GLN A 17 -8.69 -7.35 -11.20
CA GLN A 17 -8.40 -8.41 -10.24
C GLN A 17 -7.18 -7.97 -9.43
N GLY A 18 -7.42 -7.09 -8.45
CA GLY A 18 -6.49 -6.94 -7.35
C GLY A 18 -6.19 -8.35 -6.84
N GLN A 19 -4.96 -8.80 -7.02
CA GLN A 19 -4.53 -10.15 -6.64
C GLN A 19 -4.89 -10.30 -5.16
N GLN A 20 -5.98 -11.01 -4.91
CA GLN A 20 -6.54 -11.14 -3.57
C GLN A 20 -5.44 -11.84 -2.76
N LEU A 21 -4.79 -11.08 -1.87
CA LEU A 21 -3.63 -11.56 -1.15
C LEU A 21 -4.03 -12.84 -0.41
N ASP A 22 -3.16 -13.85 -0.49
CA ASP A 22 -3.38 -15.15 0.14
C ASP A 22 -3.71 -14.95 1.63
N PRO A 23 -4.76 -15.57 2.19
CA PRO A 23 -5.02 -15.55 3.63
C PRO A 23 -3.78 -15.84 4.49
N ALA A 24 -2.86 -16.70 4.03
CA ALA A 24 -1.61 -16.97 4.73
C ALA A 24 -0.73 -15.71 4.89
N PHE A 25 -0.73 -14.81 3.90
CA PHE A 25 -0.05 -13.53 4.00
C PHE A 25 -0.59 -12.70 5.17
N PHE A 26 -1.92 -12.58 5.29
CA PHE A 26 -2.54 -11.83 6.37
C PHE A 26 -2.32 -12.48 7.73
N THR A 27 -2.23 -13.81 7.81
CA THR A 27 -1.79 -14.50 9.02
C THR A 27 -0.41 -14.05 9.46
N CYS A 28 0.58 -14.01 8.56
CA CYS A 28 1.91 -13.51 8.88
C CYS A 28 1.92 -12.03 9.30
N VAL A 29 1.14 -11.18 8.62
CA VAL A 29 0.98 -9.76 9.01
C VAL A 29 0.44 -9.66 10.44
N ASN A 30 -0.58 -10.44 10.78
CA ASN A 30 -1.18 -10.44 12.11
C ASN A 30 -0.18 -10.92 13.19
N GLU A 31 0.67 -11.89 12.89
CA GLU A 31 1.74 -12.32 13.80
C GLU A 31 2.77 -11.20 14.08
N TYR A 32 3.14 -10.42 13.05
CA TYR A 32 3.98 -9.23 13.23
C TYR A 32 3.29 -8.16 14.09
N LEU A 33 1.99 -7.94 13.87
CA LEU A 33 1.19 -7.00 14.66
C LEU A 33 1.07 -7.45 16.12
N GLU A 34 0.83 -8.73 16.38
CA GLU A 34 0.77 -9.26 17.74
C GLU A 34 2.10 -9.05 18.48
N LEU A 35 3.22 -9.38 17.83
CA LEU A 35 4.55 -9.18 18.41
C LEU A 35 4.81 -7.71 18.74
N THR A 36 4.53 -6.80 17.81
CA THR A 36 4.77 -5.37 18.01
C THR A 36 3.81 -4.77 19.05
N ASN A 37 2.56 -5.22 19.11
CA ASN A 37 1.61 -4.85 20.15
C ASN A 37 2.04 -5.32 21.54
N ARG A 38 2.64 -6.51 21.65
CA ARG A 38 3.22 -6.98 22.92
C ARG A 38 4.42 -6.12 23.32
N GLN A 39 5.38 -5.94 22.42
CA GLN A 39 6.60 -5.16 22.70
C GLN A 39 6.29 -3.70 23.01
N SER A 40 5.25 -3.12 22.42
CA SER A 40 4.90 -1.71 22.62
C SER A 40 4.40 -1.41 24.03
N LYS A 41 3.81 -2.40 24.71
CA LYS A 41 3.43 -2.30 26.13
C LYS A 41 4.63 -2.15 27.06
N GLU A 42 5.78 -2.70 26.68
CA GLU A 42 7.01 -2.70 27.48
C GLU A 42 7.95 -1.55 27.11
N GLN A 43 8.07 -1.26 25.81
CA GLN A 43 9.11 -0.38 25.26
C GLN A 43 8.56 0.96 24.75
N GLY A 44 7.24 1.11 24.69
CA GLY A 44 6.55 2.29 24.18
C GLY A 44 6.37 2.28 22.66
N LEU A 45 5.24 2.85 22.21
CA LEU A 45 4.80 2.86 20.80
C LEU A 45 5.85 3.42 19.84
N LYS A 46 6.44 4.58 20.15
CA LYS A 46 7.42 5.25 19.27
C LYS A 46 8.67 4.40 19.02
N ARG A 47 9.18 3.75 20.07
CA ARG A 47 10.37 2.90 19.98
C ARG A 47 10.08 1.66 19.13
N ILE A 48 8.92 1.03 19.34
CA ILE A 48 8.55 -0.16 18.58
C ILE A 48 8.21 0.15 17.12
N ALA A 49 7.58 1.28 16.82
CA ALA A 49 7.38 1.72 15.44
C ALA A 49 8.72 1.84 14.69
N MET A 50 9.73 2.46 15.31
CA MET A 50 11.09 2.52 14.74
C MET A 50 11.73 1.13 14.60
N ALA A 51 11.59 0.28 15.61
CA ALA A 51 12.12 -1.09 15.59
C ALA A 51 11.50 -1.92 14.46
N SER A 52 10.20 -1.80 14.22
CA SER A 52 9.48 -2.50 13.13
C SER A 52 10.00 -2.09 11.75
N ILE A 53 10.18 -0.78 11.52
CA ILE A 53 10.72 -0.28 10.25
C ILE A 53 12.17 -0.78 10.06
N TYR A 54 12.98 -0.75 11.11
CA TYR A 54 14.36 -1.23 11.05
C TYR A 54 14.44 -2.75 10.78
N ALA A 55 13.57 -3.54 11.40
CA ALA A 55 13.46 -4.98 11.16
C ALA A 55 13.04 -5.27 9.72
N ALA A 56 12.02 -4.57 9.21
CA ALA A 56 11.58 -4.68 7.83
C ALA A 56 12.71 -4.33 6.84
N ALA A 57 13.44 -3.24 7.09
CA ALA A 57 14.58 -2.85 6.26
C ALA A 57 15.68 -3.93 6.22
N ARG A 58 16.01 -4.54 7.37
CA ARG A 58 16.99 -5.65 7.43
C ARG A 58 16.52 -6.86 6.63
N PHE A 59 15.28 -7.29 6.84
CA PHE A 59 14.71 -8.42 6.11
C PHE A 59 14.69 -8.14 4.60
N ASN A 60 14.23 -6.96 4.18
CA ASN A 60 14.14 -6.58 2.78
C ASN A 60 15.53 -6.43 2.12
N ALA A 61 16.56 -6.02 2.88
CA ALA A 61 17.93 -6.02 2.39
C ALA A 61 18.45 -7.44 2.12
N HIS A 62 18.10 -8.42 2.96
CA HIS A 62 18.41 -9.82 2.70
C HIS A 62 17.68 -10.34 1.46
N VAL A 63 16.38 -10.02 1.31
CA VAL A 63 15.60 -10.36 0.12
C VAL A 63 16.22 -9.74 -1.14
N TYR A 64 16.62 -8.48 -1.09
CA TYR A 64 17.31 -7.82 -2.19
C TYR A 64 18.56 -8.60 -2.59
N LEU A 65 19.46 -8.88 -1.65
CA LEU A 65 20.71 -9.60 -1.94
C LEU A 65 20.50 -11.04 -2.39
N ALA A 66 19.43 -11.71 -1.95
CA ALA A 66 19.11 -13.06 -2.38
C ALA A 66 18.64 -13.13 -3.85
N ASN A 67 18.10 -12.02 -4.37
CA ASN A 67 17.56 -11.93 -5.73
C ASN A 67 18.44 -11.06 -6.66
N ALA A 68 19.31 -10.24 -6.10
CA ALA A 68 20.20 -9.38 -6.85
C ALA A 68 21.31 -10.23 -7.47
N GLY A 69 21.37 -10.22 -8.81
CA GLY A 69 22.46 -10.83 -9.56
C GLY A 69 23.72 -9.96 -9.54
N THR A 70 24.53 -10.07 -10.58
CA THR A 70 25.77 -9.29 -10.73
C THR A 70 25.54 -7.78 -10.83
N GLN A 71 24.29 -7.33 -11.07
CA GLN A 71 23.89 -5.92 -11.19
C GLN A 71 23.44 -5.29 -9.87
N ALA A 72 23.65 -5.95 -8.72
CA ALA A 72 23.22 -5.47 -7.39
C ALA A 72 23.69 -4.04 -7.02
N GLY A 73 24.73 -3.50 -7.64
CA GLY A 73 25.12 -2.10 -7.46
C GLY A 73 24.21 -1.14 -8.23
N ALA A 74 23.91 -1.47 -9.48
CA ALA A 74 23.12 -0.66 -10.40
C ALA A 74 21.63 -0.67 -10.05
N ASP A 75 21.11 -1.79 -9.56
CA ASP A 75 19.67 -1.96 -9.26
C ASP A 75 19.25 -1.34 -7.92
N ARG A 76 20.22 -0.99 -7.06
CA ARG A 76 19.96 -0.49 -5.71
C ARG A 76 19.03 0.73 -5.66
N PRO A 77 19.24 1.79 -6.46
CA PRO A 77 18.37 2.97 -6.41
C PRO A 77 16.92 2.63 -6.76
N ALA A 78 16.70 1.87 -7.83
CA ALA A 78 15.36 1.44 -8.25
C ALA A 78 14.65 0.61 -7.18
N PHE A 79 15.38 -0.29 -6.51
CA PHE A 79 14.82 -1.06 -5.40
C PHE A 79 14.43 -0.19 -4.21
N LEU A 80 15.26 0.80 -3.84
CA LEU A 80 14.95 1.73 -2.75
C LEU A 80 13.70 2.58 -3.07
N ASP A 81 13.60 3.08 -4.29
CA ASP A 81 12.44 3.86 -4.74
C ASP A 81 11.17 3.00 -4.72
N TYR A 82 11.24 1.77 -5.23
CA TYR A 82 10.13 0.82 -5.19
C TYR A 82 9.64 0.57 -3.75
N MET A 83 10.55 0.20 -2.85
CA MET A 83 10.19 -0.16 -1.47
C MET A 83 9.62 1.03 -0.69
N THR A 84 10.20 2.23 -0.88
CA THR A 84 9.74 3.44 -0.17
C THR A 84 8.41 3.95 -0.69
N ASN A 85 8.18 3.90 -2.01
CA ASN A 85 6.88 4.25 -2.61
C ASN A 85 5.79 3.28 -2.18
N MET A 86 6.09 1.97 -2.16
CA MET A 86 5.16 0.95 -1.67
C MET A 86 4.76 1.21 -0.20
N TYR A 87 5.73 1.50 0.67
CA TYR A 87 5.45 1.84 2.07
C TYR A 87 4.62 3.12 2.20
N ARG A 88 4.97 4.18 1.46
CA ARG A 88 4.22 5.45 1.48
C ARG A 88 2.76 5.24 1.09
N ARG A 89 2.51 4.45 0.05
CA ARG A 89 1.16 4.12 -0.40
C ARG A 89 0.38 3.39 0.69
N MET A 90 0.89 2.26 1.19
CA MET A 90 0.20 1.48 2.22
C MET A 90 -0.05 2.29 3.49
N LEU A 91 0.88 3.16 3.87
CA LEU A 91 0.71 4.04 5.02
C LEU A 91 -0.40 5.08 4.79
N ASN A 92 -0.50 5.68 3.59
CA ASN A 92 -1.62 6.56 3.25
C ASN A 92 -2.95 5.81 3.34
N GLU A 93 -3.05 4.62 2.73
CA GLU A 93 -4.26 3.78 2.78
C GLU A 93 -4.71 3.50 4.23
N HIS A 94 -3.75 3.18 5.13
CA HIS A 94 -4.05 2.93 6.53
C HIS A 94 -4.38 4.18 7.34
N LEU A 95 -3.77 5.33 7.04
CA LEU A 95 -4.12 6.60 7.68
C LEU A 95 -5.55 7.00 7.33
N ASP A 96 -5.92 6.91 6.05
CA ASP A 96 -7.27 7.20 5.58
C ASP A 96 -8.29 6.27 6.26
N GLY A 97 -8.04 4.96 6.23
CA GLY A 97 -8.91 3.96 6.87
C GLY A 97 -9.07 4.16 8.37
N LEU A 98 -7.96 4.33 9.11
CA LEU A 98 -8.02 4.52 10.56
C LEU A 98 -8.59 5.89 10.96
N GLY A 99 -8.33 6.93 10.17
CA GLY A 99 -8.93 8.25 10.34
C GLY A 99 -10.45 8.14 10.24
N ALA A 100 -10.95 7.46 9.21
CA ALA A 100 -12.36 7.17 9.01
C ALA A 100 -13.03 6.47 10.17
N GLU A 101 -12.47 5.33 10.56
CA GLU A 101 -13.00 4.45 11.61
C GLU A 101 -13.12 5.20 12.94
N ARG A 102 -12.26 6.21 13.15
CA ARG A 102 -12.19 7.00 14.37
C ARG A 102 -12.83 8.39 14.24
N GLY A 103 -13.37 8.74 13.06
CA GLY A 103 -13.92 10.07 12.79
C GLY A 103 -12.89 11.20 12.92
N MET A 104 -11.63 10.93 12.58
CA MET A 104 -10.52 11.89 12.65
C MET A 104 -10.14 12.37 11.25
N ASP A 105 -9.96 13.69 11.11
CA ASP A 105 -9.37 14.28 9.91
C ASP A 105 -7.85 14.04 9.91
N VAL A 106 -7.38 13.33 8.88
CA VAL A 106 -5.96 13.00 8.68
C VAL A 106 -5.34 13.77 7.51
N GLY A 107 -6.05 14.76 6.96
CA GLY A 107 -5.61 15.56 5.82
C GLY A 107 -5.91 14.93 4.46
N GLU A 108 -5.48 15.60 3.40
CA GLU A 108 -5.65 15.11 2.02
C GLU A 108 -4.67 13.97 1.71
N SER A 109 -5.23 12.83 1.29
CA SER A 109 -4.46 11.66 0.87
C SER A 109 -3.73 11.91 -0.45
N GLU A 110 -2.46 11.53 -0.55
CA GLU A 110 -1.71 11.54 -1.82
C GLU A 110 -2.37 10.62 -2.88
N LEU A 111 -3.24 9.71 -2.45
CA LEU A 111 -3.95 8.75 -3.29
C LEU A 111 -5.29 9.28 -3.82
N ALA A 112 -5.69 10.50 -3.48
CA ALA A 112 -7.00 11.06 -3.81
C ALA A 112 -7.33 11.02 -5.31
N ALA A 113 -6.36 11.35 -6.18
CA ALA A 113 -6.54 11.31 -7.63
C ALA A 113 -6.74 9.87 -8.15
N GLU A 114 -6.00 8.91 -7.59
CA GLU A 114 -6.14 7.50 -7.95
C GLU A 114 -7.48 6.92 -7.50
N TYR A 115 -7.91 7.27 -6.29
CA TYR A 115 -9.22 6.90 -5.76
C TYR A 115 -10.35 7.45 -6.65
N ALA A 116 -10.28 8.72 -7.04
CA ALA A 116 -11.25 9.33 -7.95
C ALA A 116 -11.27 8.62 -9.31
N ALA A 117 -10.10 8.33 -9.89
CA ALA A 117 -9.99 7.60 -11.15
C ALA A 117 -10.54 6.16 -11.06
N ALA A 118 -10.40 5.51 -9.91
CA ALA A 118 -10.90 4.17 -9.63
C ALA A 118 -12.39 4.14 -9.22
N GLY A 119 -13.05 5.30 -9.05
CA GLY A 119 -14.38 5.38 -8.46
C GLY A 119 -14.44 4.89 -7.01
N TYR A 120 -13.30 4.80 -6.34
CA TYR A 120 -13.18 4.39 -4.95
C TYR A 120 -13.26 5.63 -4.06
N THR A 121 -14.09 5.59 -3.02
CA THR A 121 -14.06 6.61 -1.96
C THR A 121 -13.43 5.95 -0.75
N PRO A 122 -12.23 6.38 -0.31
CA PRO A 122 -11.65 5.86 0.91
C PRO A 122 -12.60 6.14 2.08
N PRO A 123 -12.70 5.21 3.04
CA PRO A 123 -13.38 5.49 4.30
C PRO A 123 -12.84 6.82 4.84
N GLY A 124 -13.71 7.69 5.36
CA GLY A 124 -13.26 8.81 6.20
C GLY A 124 -13.03 10.14 5.50
N ARG A 125 -13.23 10.25 4.19
CA ARG A 125 -13.50 11.57 3.61
C ARG A 125 -14.77 12.10 4.28
N PRO A 126 -14.73 13.23 5.01
CA PRO A 126 -15.97 13.90 5.34
C PRO A 126 -16.69 14.12 4.01
N LEU A 127 -17.92 13.62 3.87
CA LEU A 127 -18.81 14.10 2.83
C LEU A 127 -18.87 15.61 3.03
N GLY A 128 -18.12 16.35 2.22
CA GLY A 128 -18.09 17.79 2.26
C GLY A 128 -19.52 18.28 2.11
N THR A 129 -20.05 18.77 3.22
CA THR A 129 -21.16 19.72 3.27
C THR A 129 -20.72 20.98 2.52
N GLY A 130 -21.37 21.27 1.38
CA GLY A 130 -21.30 22.54 0.63
C GLY A 130 -21.19 22.30 -0.89
N ASP A 131 -22.11 22.70 -1.77
CA ASP A 131 -23.27 23.56 -1.63
C ASP A 131 -24.33 23.23 -2.69
N SER A 132 -25.57 23.09 -2.24
CA SER A 132 -26.72 23.59 -2.98
C SER A 132 -26.83 25.09 -2.71
N ALA A 133 -26.30 25.93 -3.62
CA ALA A 133 -26.66 27.34 -3.78
C ALA A 133 -26.11 27.88 -5.12
N GLY A 134 -26.99 28.11 -6.10
CA GLY A 134 -26.69 28.79 -7.37
C GLY A 134 -27.39 28.19 -8.56
#